data_AF-A0A7H8SCL3-F1
#
_entry.id   AF-A0A7H8SCL3-F1
#
_cell.length_a   1.000
_cell.length_b   1.000
_cell.length_c   1.000
_cell.angle_alpha   90.00
_cell.angle_beta   90.00
_cell.angle_gamma   90.00
#
_symmetry.space_group_name_H-M   'P 1'
#
loop_
_entity.id
_entity.type
_entity.pdbx_description
1 polymer ?
#
loop_
_entity_poly.entity_id
_entity_poly.type
_entity_poly.pdbx_seq_one_letter_code
_entity_poly.pdbx_strand_id
1 'polypeptide(L)'
;MMKRIKKGIPSIRISTLMLTISMAMVGCGGGGSGGNTGSNSGGTGGANDGGTSPQPVTCSETQYLQEGICKNKTAQRFEPLEIHRFLKGQMYQLNLKTDQDLALSLSSESPSICDFEQGELKALGVGKCSLTLTQAGTSQLLPVHSTMVVDVIEAHAEEHKDLNACQAGRPSEAERQLFINTLNEIRALHNLPKVRYDDAYEDQMMQASMLLAVNEKTSHYPDRTWRCFSDIGYQGASTSNLNFIQAYQPLASYGADTHLINWLIEKNSASIGHRRHILSPFLIKTAYGEVSNTEAKSVSTILGAAMKVVYPFASQTLSTTMPKGVIAYPYHVYPKKFFSKAEPLSLSILVNPQNAYANNTVDFSQAKLTVTRRDNQQVQTISNIQYDNISYGLVANNLQFHFSAMQYNVIYDVQVKNVWVDGKAEDYTYWFKVDDQSGEQRLSGEQRSAGESSNEI
;
A
#
# COMPACT_ATOMS: atom_id res chain seq x y z
N MET A 1 32.71 -42.37 -5.68
CA MET A 1 31.76 -42.68 -6.76
C MET A 1 30.35 -42.67 -6.16
N MET A 2 29.63 -41.55 -6.20
CA MET A 2 28.19 -41.49 -5.93
C MET A 2 27.65 -40.13 -6.42
N LYS A 3 26.71 -40.20 -7.35
CA LYS A 3 26.18 -39.11 -8.19
C LYS A 3 25.24 -38.20 -7.39
N ARG A 4 25.48 -36.88 -7.41
CA ARG A 4 24.50 -35.86 -7.04
C ARG A 4 23.52 -35.64 -8.19
N ILE A 5 22.25 -35.92 -7.95
CA ILE A 5 21.14 -35.56 -8.85
C ILE A 5 20.73 -34.13 -8.51
N LYS A 6 21.01 -33.17 -9.40
CA LYS A 6 20.42 -31.82 -9.37
C LYS A 6 19.02 -31.91 -9.97
N LYS A 7 17.97 -31.74 -9.17
CA LYS A 7 16.64 -31.34 -9.65
C LYS A 7 16.51 -29.83 -9.46
N GLY A 8 16.39 -29.11 -10.59
CA GLY A 8 16.11 -27.69 -10.60
C GLY A 8 14.67 -27.42 -10.14
N ILE A 9 14.52 -26.41 -9.29
CA ILE A 9 13.21 -25.84 -8.92
C ILE A 9 12.91 -24.75 -9.96
N PRO A 10 11.71 -24.73 -10.58
CA PRO A 10 11.35 -23.70 -11.53
C PRO A 10 11.15 -22.35 -10.81
N SER A 11 11.71 -21.31 -11.42
CA SER A 11 11.52 -19.91 -11.04
C SER A 11 10.03 -19.55 -11.12
N ILE A 12 9.43 -19.26 -9.96
CA ILE A 12 8.10 -18.64 -9.86
C ILE A 12 8.27 -17.20 -10.34
N ARG A 13 7.76 -16.90 -11.53
CA ARG A 13 7.60 -15.52 -12.00
C ARG A 13 6.52 -14.86 -11.15
N ILE A 14 6.93 -14.01 -10.23
CA ILE A 14 6.04 -13.08 -9.53
C ILE A 14 5.59 -12.06 -10.58
N SER A 15 4.34 -12.19 -11.02
CA SER A 15 3.71 -11.22 -11.91
C SER A 15 3.34 -9.99 -11.09
N THR A 16 4.21 -8.99 -11.10
CA THR A 16 3.93 -7.66 -10.54
C THR A 16 2.90 -6.98 -11.42
N LEU A 17 1.63 -7.04 -11.03
CA LEU A 17 0.54 -6.32 -11.68
C LEU A 17 0.70 -4.82 -11.34
N MET A 18 1.30 -4.06 -12.27
CA MET A 18 1.21 -2.60 -12.22
C MET A 18 -0.27 -2.22 -12.38
N LEU A 19 -0.80 -1.50 -11.39
CA LEU A 19 -2.12 -0.87 -11.48
C LEU A 19 -2.01 0.32 -12.43
N THR A 20 -2.11 0.08 -13.74
CA THR A 20 -2.24 1.15 -14.74
C THR A 20 -3.69 1.58 -14.80
N ILE A 21 -4.02 2.73 -14.19
CA ILE A 21 -5.31 3.39 -14.38
C ILE A 21 -5.29 4.04 -15.76
N SER A 22 -5.87 3.36 -16.75
CA SER A 22 -6.11 3.94 -18.08
C SER A 22 -7.49 4.60 -18.10
N MET A 23 -7.54 5.92 -17.92
CA MET A 23 -8.73 6.72 -18.26
C MET A 23 -8.75 6.95 -19.78
N ALA A 24 -9.70 6.32 -20.48
CA ALA A 24 -10.02 6.65 -21.86
C ALA A 24 -11.15 7.68 -21.88
N MET A 25 -10.83 8.94 -22.20
CA MET A 25 -11.83 9.94 -22.58
C MET A 25 -12.17 9.76 -24.07
N VAL A 26 -13.43 9.44 -24.37
CA VAL A 26 -13.94 9.46 -25.75
C VAL A 26 -14.78 10.72 -25.93
N GLY A 27 -14.20 11.70 -26.61
CA GLY A 27 -14.92 12.81 -27.22
C GLY A 27 -15.46 12.38 -28.59
N CYS A 28 -16.77 12.52 -28.81
CA CYS A 28 -17.37 12.37 -30.13
C CYS A 28 -17.84 13.74 -30.60
N GLY A 29 -17.19 14.28 -31.63
CA GLY A 29 -17.59 15.49 -32.34
C GLY A 29 -17.43 15.27 -33.84
N GLY A 30 -18.45 15.61 -34.61
CA GLY A 30 -18.37 15.58 -36.08
C GLY A 30 -19.73 15.55 -36.77
N GLY A 31 -20.41 16.71 -36.83
CA GLY A 31 -21.47 16.96 -37.79
C GLY A 31 -20.90 17.43 -39.14
N GLY A 32 -21.63 17.18 -40.22
CA GLY A 32 -21.30 17.68 -41.57
C GLY A 32 -22.50 17.55 -42.51
N SER A 33 -23.12 18.69 -42.81
CA SER A 33 -24.20 18.88 -43.79
C SER A 33 -23.61 19.53 -45.05
N GLY A 34 -24.20 19.28 -46.23
CA GLY A 34 -23.90 20.02 -47.46
C GLY A 34 -24.58 19.44 -48.69
N GLY A 35 -25.64 20.09 -49.17
CA GLY A 35 -26.29 19.83 -50.47
C GLY A 35 -25.68 20.65 -51.62
N ASN A 36 -26.08 20.39 -52.86
CA ASN A 36 -27.03 21.21 -53.64
C ASN A 36 -27.12 20.80 -55.14
N THR A 37 -28.26 21.18 -55.76
CA THR A 37 -28.56 21.47 -57.18
C THR A 37 -28.54 20.40 -58.29
N GLY A 38 -29.70 20.25 -58.96
CA GLY A 38 -29.80 20.67 -60.37
C GLY A 38 -30.35 19.69 -61.42
N SER A 39 -31.58 19.97 -61.87
CA SER A 39 -32.05 19.89 -63.27
C SER A 39 -32.89 18.69 -63.75
N ASN A 40 -33.86 19.08 -64.57
CA ASN A 40 -35.08 18.42 -65.04
C ASN A 40 -34.87 17.75 -66.42
N SER A 41 -35.51 16.61 -66.70
CA SER A 41 -36.19 16.29 -67.98
C SER A 41 -36.57 14.80 -68.07
N GLY A 42 -37.72 14.55 -68.72
CA GLY A 42 -38.48 13.30 -68.62
C GLY A 42 -38.07 12.18 -69.57
N GLY A 43 -38.78 11.06 -69.45
CA GLY A 43 -38.62 9.91 -70.32
C GLY A 43 -39.29 8.67 -69.73
N THR A 44 -40.39 8.26 -70.35
CA THR A 44 -41.28 7.16 -69.98
C THR A 44 -40.63 5.78 -70.08
N GLY A 45 -40.89 4.94 -69.07
CA GLY A 45 -41.34 3.55 -69.23
C GLY A 45 -40.39 2.51 -69.81
N GLY A 46 -39.92 1.61 -68.94
CA GLY A 46 -39.66 0.21 -69.28
C GLY A 46 -38.24 -0.28 -69.03
N ALA A 47 -38.06 -1.09 -67.98
CA ALA A 47 -37.36 -2.38 -67.98
C ALA A 47 -36.96 -2.74 -66.54
N ASN A 48 -37.34 -3.95 -66.13
CA ASN A 48 -36.97 -4.57 -64.87
C ASN A 48 -35.45 -4.69 -64.74
N ASP A 49 -34.91 -4.19 -63.63
CA ASP A 49 -33.70 -4.75 -63.02
C ASP A 49 -33.97 -4.97 -61.53
N GLY A 50 -34.24 -6.23 -61.20
CA GLY A 50 -34.42 -6.72 -59.84
C GLY A 50 -33.07 -6.84 -59.14
N GLY A 51 -32.50 -5.71 -58.73
CA GLY A 51 -31.40 -5.67 -57.78
C GLY A 51 -31.96 -5.71 -56.36
N THR A 52 -32.20 -6.90 -55.80
CA THR A 52 -32.43 -7.04 -54.35
C THR A 52 -31.14 -6.66 -53.63
N SER A 53 -31.02 -5.40 -53.24
CA SER A 53 -30.03 -4.99 -52.23
C SER A 53 -30.27 -5.87 -50.98
N PRO A 54 -29.24 -6.57 -50.44
CA PRO A 54 -29.42 -7.39 -49.26
C PRO A 54 -29.95 -6.50 -48.14
N GLN A 55 -31.11 -6.86 -47.60
CA GLN A 55 -31.67 -6.19 -46.42
C GLN A 55 -30.59 -6.22 -45.31
N PRO A 56 -30.19 -5.07 -44.73
CA PRO A 56 -29.18 -5.05 -43.69
C PRO A 56 -29.64 -5.90 -42.50
N VAL A 57 -28.79 -6.86 -42.10
CA VAL A 57 -29.07 -7.72 -40.93
C VAL A 57 -28.93 -6.88 -39.67
N THR A 58 -30.05 -6.62 -39.00
CA THR A 58 -30.11 -5.90 -37.72
C THR A 58 -30.19 -6.91 -36.57
N CYS A 59 -29.20 -6.91 -35.69
CA CYS A 59 -29.18 -7.77 -34.50
C CYS A 59 -29.92 -7.13 -33.31
N SER A 60 -30.37 -7.95 -32.36
CA SER A 60 -30.95 -7.44 -31.10
C SER A 60 -29.88 -6.81 -30.19
N GLU A 61 -30.31 -6.08 -29.15
CA GLU A 61 -29.39 -5.44 -28.18
C GLU A 61 -28.50 -6.44 -27.43
N THR A 62 -28.95 -7.69 -27.30
CA THR A 62 -28.21 -8.80 -26.70
C THR A 62 -27.33 -9.56 -27.68
N GLN A 63 -27.22 -9.08 -28.92
CA GLN A 63 -26.46 -9.70 -29.99
C GLN A 63 -25.48 -8.73 -30.66
N TYR A 64 -24.53 -9.26 -31.41
CA TYR A 64 -23.61 -8.51 -32.26
C TYR A 64 -23.49 -9.18 -33.63
N LEU A 65 -23.27 -8.37 -34.67
CA LEU A 65 -23.13 -8.87 -36.04
C LEU A 65 -21.68 -9.32 -36.27
N GLN A 66 -21.50 -10.58 -36.68
CA GLN A 66 -20.22 -11.09 -37.14
C GLN A 66 -20.46 -11.91 -38.41
N GLU A 67 -19.79 -11.54 -39.50
CA GLU A 67 -19.88 -12.26 -40.79
C GLU A 67 -21.33 -12.40 -41.31
N GLY A 68 -22.16 -11.38 -41.09
CA GLY A 68 -23.57 -11.38 -41.51
C GLY A 68 -24.51 -12.20 -40.61
N ILE A 69 -24.00 -12.79 -39.52
CA ILE A 69 -24.76 -13.61 -38.58
C ILE A 69 -24.80 -12.89 -37.23
N CYS A 70 -26.00 -12.78 -36.65
CA CYS A 70 -26.16 -12.28 -35.28
C CYS A 70 -25.72 -13.33 -34.27
N LYS A 71 -24.70 -13.01 -33.47
CA LYS A 71 -24.21 -13.83 -32.37
C LYS A 71 -24.61 -13.22 -31.03
N ASN A 72 -24.92 -14.06 -30.05
CA ASN A 72 -25.25 -13.58 -28.70
C ASN A 72 -24.02 -12.99 -28.01
N LYS A 73 -24.22 -11.87 -27.30
CA LYS A 73 -23.23 -11.32 -26.38
C LYS A 73 -23.08 -12.24 -25.16
N THR A 74 -21.88 -12.31 -24.61
CA THR A 74 -21.58 -13.12 -23.43
C THR A 74 -21.96 -12.36 -22.16
N ALA A 75 -22.66 -13.03 -21.24
CA ALA A 75 -22.95 -12.49 -19.92
C ALA A 75 -21.68 -12.45 -19.06
N GLN A 76 -21.48 -11.36 -18.34
CA GLN A 76 -20.38 -11.21 -17.39
C GLN A 76 -20.84 -11.60 -15.99
N ARG A 77 -19.92 -12.12 -15.19
CA ARG A 77 -20.16 -12.47 -13.78
C ARG A 77 -19.15 -11.75 -12.91
N PHE A 78 -19.46 -11.59 -11.63
CA PHE A 78 -18.51 -11.10 -10.65
C PHE A 78 -18.79 -11.77 -9.31
N GLU A 79 -17.78 -11.85 -8.46
CA GLU A 79 -17.94 -12.33 -7.10
C GLU A 79 -18.40 -11.17 -6.20
N PRO A 80 -19.52 -11.29 -5.47
CA PRO A 80 -19.99 -10.25 -4.59
C PRO A 80 -18.99 -9.93 -3.47
N LEU A 81 -18.99 -8.68 -3.02
CA LEU A 81 -18.20 -8.24 -1.87
C LEU A 81 -18.72 -8.89 -0.58
N GLU A 82 -17.82 -9.51 0.19
CA GLU A 82 -18.00 -9.96 1.57
C GLU A 82 -17.73 -8.80 2.52
N ILE A 83 -18.74 -7.95 2.68
CA ILE A 83 -18.74 -6.82 3.60
C ILE A 83 -19.94 -6.97 4.54
N HIS A 84 -19.65 -7.11 5.83
CA HIS A 84 -20.68 -7.29 6.84
C HIS A 84 -21.32 -5.96 7.25
N ARG A 85 -20.53 -4.88 7.27
CA ARG A 85 -20.94 -3.53 7.69
C ARG A 85 -19.90 -2.49 7.33
N PHE A 86 -20.32 -1.24 7.39
CA PHE A 86 -19.43 -0.08 7.46
C PHE A 86 -19.55 0.60 8.82
N LEU A 87 -18.49 1.28 9.23
CA LEU A 87 -18.44 2.11 10.42
C LEU A 87 -18.50 3.57 10.01
N LYS A 88 -19.44 4.30 10.60
CA LYS A 88 -19.58 5.74 10.37
C LYS A 88 -18.25 6.47 10.62
N GLY A 89 -17.87 7.34 9.69
CA GLY A 89 -16.63 8.10 9.68
C GLY A 89 -15.45 7.41 8.99
N GLN A 90 -15.57 6.12 8.64
CA GLN A 90 -14.51 5.37 7.96
C GLN A 90 -14.62 5.46 6.43
N MET A 91 -13.50 5.18 5.77
CA MET A 91 -13.29 5.17 4.33
C MET A 91 -12.99 3.74 3.86
N TYR A 92 -13.55 3.38 2.72
CA TYR A 92 -13.50 2.03 2.16
C TYR A 92 -13.10 2.04 0.69
N GLN A 93 -12.10 1.24 0.37
CA GLN A 93 -11.62 1.02 -0.99
C GLN A 93 -12.37 -0.16 -1.59
N LEU A 94 -13.42 0.13 -2.35
CA LEU A 94 -14.22 -0.89 -3.01
C LEU A 94 -13.74 -1.08 -4.44
N ASN A 95 -13.01 -2.18 -4.68
CA ASN A 95 -12.48 -2.52 -5.98
C ASN A 95 -13.04 -3.88 -6.40
N LEU A 96 -13.87 -3.90 -7.44
CA LEU A 96 -14.49 -5.12 -7.95
C LEU A 96 -14.30 -5.21 -9.47
N LYS A 97 -14.09 -6.43 -9.96
CA LYS A 97 -13.96 -6.73 -11.37
C LYS A 97 -14.86 -7.89 -11.76
N THR A 98 -15.25 -7.92 -13.03
CA THR A 98 -15.95 -9.07 -13.61
C THR A 98 -14.96 -10.20 -13.92
N ASP A 99 -15.49 -11.38 -14.25
CA ASP A 99 -14.77 -12.54 -14.76
C ASP A 99 -14.05 -12.28 -16.10
N GLN A 100 -14.28 -11.11 -16.71
CA GLN A 100 -13.59 -10.59 -17.88
C GLN A 100 -12.51 -9.55 -17.54
N ASP A 101 -12.13 -9.42 -16.26
CA ASP A 101 -11.17 -8.43 -15.74
C ASP A 101 -11.60 -6.96 -15.96
N LEU A 102 -12.89 -6.71 -16.21
CA LEU A 102 -13.46 -5.37 -16.37
C LEU A 102 -13.88 -4.80 -15.01
N ALA A 103 -13.45 -3.57 -14.71
CA ALA A 103 -13.81 -2.90 -13.46
C ALA A 103 -15.30 -2.55 -13.40
N LEU A 104 -15.91 -2.76 -12.23
CA LEU A 104 -17.25 -2.28 -11.93
C LEU A 104 -17.19 -0.84 -11.41
N SER A 105 -18.11 0.00 -11.88
CA SER A 105 -18.36 1.33 -11.33
C SER A 105 -19.40 1.24 -10.23
N LEU A 106 -19.12 1.87 -9.10
CA LEU A 106 -20.01 1.90 -7.94
C LEU A 106 -20.55 3.32 -7.75
N SER A 107 -21.84 3.46 -7.45
CA SER A 107 -22.49 4.71 -7.07
C SER A 107 -23.39 4.50 -5.86
N SER A 108 -23.55 5.54 -5.04
CA SER A 108 -24.45 5.50 -3.90
C SER A 108 -25.87 5.94 -4.27
N GLU A 109 -26.86 5.16 -3.85
CA GLU A 109 -28.28 5.51 -3.87
C GLU A 109 -28.73 6.15 -2.55
N SER A 110 -27.83 6.23 -1.56
CA SER A 110 -28.08 6.76 -0.22
C SER A 110 -26.98 7.73 0.21
N PRO A 111 -26.78 8.86 -0.50
CA PRO A 111 -25.63 9.75 -0.33
C PRO A 111 -25.54 10.42 1.06
N SER A 112 -26.63 10.46 1.83
CA SER A 112 -26.59 10.94 3.23
C SER A 112 -26.06 9.89 4.22
N ILE A 113 -26.02 8.61 3.82
CA ILE A 113 -25.58 7.47 4.64
C ILE A 113 -24.18 7.03 4.24
N CYS A 114 -23.92 6.94 2.95
CA CYS A 114 -22.60 6.63 2.40
C CYS A 114 -22.47 7.29 1.03
N ASP A 115 -21.31 7.84 0.70
CA ASP A 115 -21.07 8.43 -0.62
C ASP A 115 -19.60 8.32 -1.00
N PHE A 116 -19.27 8.58 -2.26
CA PHE A 116 -17.89 8.49 -2.75
C PHE A 116 -17.17 9.85 -2.66
N GLU A 117 -16.05 9.86 -1.94
CA GLU A 117 -15.12 10.98 -1.89
C GLU A 117 -13.80 10.55 -2.55
N GLN A 118 -13.38 11.24 -3.61
CA GLN A 118 -12.11 10.96 -4.32
C GLN A 118 -11.97 9.51 -4.83
N GLY A 119 -13.09 8.84 -5.13
CA GLY A 119 -13.10 7.46 -5.64
C GLY A 119 -13.19 6.38 -4.55
N GLU A 120 -13.29 6.77 -3.29
CA GLU A 120 -13.43 5.86 -2.15
C GLU A 120 -14.78 6.07 -1.46
N LEU A 121 -15.38 5.00 -0.95
CA LEU A 121 -16.65 5.09 -0.23
C LEU A 121 -16.40 5.61 1.19
N LYS A 122 -17.08 6.68 1.57
CA LYS A 122 -17.13 7.18 2.95
C LYS A 122 -18.47 6.83 3.58
N ALA A 123 -18.42 6.26 4.77
CA ALA A 123 -19.61 6.06 5.59
C ALA A 123 -19.94 7.34 6.36
N LEU A 124 -21.03 8.02 6.01
CA LEU A 124 -21.39 9.35 6.51
C LEU A 124 -22.38 9.31 7.68
N GLY A 125 -23.36 8.41 7.63
CA GLY A 125 -24.45 8.33 8.60
C GLY A 125 -24.85 6.89 8.90
N VAL A 126 -25.47 6.65 10.06
CA VAL A 126 -25.99 5.32 10.43
C VAL A 126 -27.25 5.01 9.63
N GLY A 127 -27.35 3.79 9.12
CA GLY A 127 -28.49 3.35 8.33
C GLY A 127 -28.09 2.35 7.25
N LYS A 128 -28.93 2.20 6.22
CA LYS A 128 -28.67 1.29 5.10
C LYS A 128 -27.96 2.03 3.98
N CYS A 129 -26.71 1.66 3.70
CA CYS A 129 -25.95 2.10 2.55
C CYS A 129 -26.35 1.26 1.33
N SER A 130 -27.07 1.84 0.38
CA SER A 130 -27.47 1.17 -0.86
C SER A 130 -26.56 1.62 -2.00
N LEU A 131 -25.88 0.67 -2.64
CA LEU A 131 -24.93 0.94 -3.73
C LEU A 131 -25.40 0.23 -5.00
N THR A 132 -25.29 0.94 -6.12
CA THR A 132 -25.47 0.38 -7.46
C THR A 132 -24.10 0.07 -8.06
N LEU A 133 -23.94 -1.16 -8.57
CA LEU A 133 -22.75 -1.62 -9.28
C LEU A 133 -23.09 -1.79 -10.75
N THR A 134 -22.36 -1.11 -11.61
CA THR A 134 -22.57 -1.15 -13.06
C THR A 134 -21.29 -1.46 -13.81
N GLN A 135 -21.43 -2.10 -14.96
CA GLN A 135 -20.39 -2.20 -15.97
C GLN A 135 -21.09 -2.18 -17.33
N ALA A 136 -20.60 -1.36 -18.26
CA ALA A 136 -21.34 -1.02 -19.49
C ALA A 136 -21.42 -2.16 -20.53
N GLY A 137 -20.61 -3.21 -20.39
CA GLY A 137 -20.44 -4.22 -21.42
C GLY A 137 -19.50 -3.76 -22.53
N THR A 138 -19.46 -4.54 -23.60
CA THR A 138 -18.73 -4.20 -24.82
C THR A 138 -19.59 -4.54 -26.02
N SER A 139 -19.04 -4.45 -27.24
CA SER A 139 -19.72 -4.97 -28.43
C SER A 139 -20.05 -6.47 -28.32
N GLN A 140 -19.26 -7.24 -27.54
CA GLN A 140 -19.42 -8.70 -27.40
C GLN A 140 -19.86 -9.13 -26.00
N LEU A 141 -19.91 -8.23 -25.02
CA LEU A 141 -20.27 -8.52 -23.64
C LEU A 141 -21.53 -7.77 -23.22
N LEU A 142 -22.41 -8.45 -22.47
CA LEU A 142 -23.59 -7.82 -21.87
C LEU A 142 -23.18 -6.87 -20.73
N PRO A 143 -23.95 -5.80 -20.48
CA PRO A 143 -23.77 -4.96 -19.30
C PRO A 143 -24.07 -5.72 -18.01
N VAL A 144 -23.51 -5.26 -16.91
CA VAL A 144 -23.82 -5.70 -15.54
C VAL A 144 -24.53 -4.56 -14.82
N HIS A 145 -25.60 -4.90 -14.11
CA HIS A 145 -26.29 -3.99 -13.20
C HIS A 145 -26.72 -4.78 -11.96
N SER A 146 -26.22 -4.40 -10.80
CA SER A 146 -26.52 -5.05 -9.52
C SER A 146 -26.64 -4.01 -8.43
N THR A 147 -27.33 -4.35 -7.35
CA THR A 147 -27.41 -3.52 -6.15
C THR A 147 -26.87 -4.32 -4.97
N MET A 148 -26.20 -3.64 -4.04
CA MET A 148 -25.85 -4.18 -2.73
C MET A 148 -26.30 -3.22 -1.64
N VAL A 149 -26.68 -3.78 -0.48
CA VAL A 149 -27.06 -3.00 0.69
C VAL A 149 -26.21 -3.45 1.86
N VAL A 150 -25.56 -2.51 2.52
CA VAL A 150 -24.68 -2.75 3.67
C VAL A 150 -25.12 -1.84 4.81
N ASP A 151 -25.20 -2.35 6.03
CA ASP A 151 -25.51 -1.52 7.19
C ASP A 151 -24.30 -0.65 7.57
N VAL A 152 -24.53 0.63 7.79
CA VAL A 152 -23.59 1.56 8.43
C VAL A 152 -23.98 1.66 9.89
N ILE A 153 -23.07 1.32 10.79
CA ILE A 153 -23.27 1.38 12.24
C ILE A 153 -22.35 2.43 12.87
N GLU A 154 -22.62 2.79 14.12
CA GLU A 154 -21.73 3.68 14.87
C GLU A 154 -20.37 3.00 15.12
N ALA A 155 -19.27 3.75 14.99
CA ALA A 155 -17.93 3.19 15.17
C ALA A 155 -17.69 2.56 16.56
N HIS A 156 -18.31 3.10 17.61
CA HIS A 156 -18.20 2.57 18.97
C HIS A 156 -18.93 1.22 19.18
N ALA A 157 -19.76 0.79 18.23
CA ALA A 157 -20.33 -0.56 18.26
C ALA A 157 -19.25 -1.66 18.12
N GLU A 158 -18.04 -1.25 17.69
CA GLU A 158 -16.86 -2.10 17.55
C GLU A 158 -15.74 -1.71 18.50
N GLU A 159 -16.09 -1.12 19.64
CA GLU A 159 -15.08 -0.78 20.65
C GLU A 159 -14.37 -2.04 21.19
N HIS A 160 -15.11 -3.15 21.28
CA HIS A 160 -14.61 -4.40 21.83
C HIS A 160 -14.28 -5.41 20.75
N LYS A 161 -13.10 -6.03 20.90
CA LYS A 161 -12.63 -7.13 20.07
C LYS A 161 -13.36 -8.43 20.46
N ASP A 162 -13.90 -9.13 19.47
CA ASP A 162 -14.44 -10.48 19.58
C ASP A 162 -13.94 -11.33 18.39
N LEU A 163 -13.08 -12.31 18.68
CA LEU A 163 -12.46 -13.17 17.67
C LEU A 163 -13.47 -14.14 17.03
N ASN A 164 -14.52 -14.53 17.75
CA ASN A 164 -15.54 -15.48 17.31
C ASN A 164 -16.61 -14.81 16.45
N ALA A 165 -16.98 -13.57 16.80
CA ALA A 165 -17.87 -12.74 16.00
C ALA A 165 -17.14 -11.96 14.87
N CYS A 166 -15.82 -12.12 14.74
CA CYS A 166 -15.00 -11.40 13.77
C CYS A 166 -15.06 -9.87 13.91
N GLN A 167 -15.22 -9.39 15.15
CA GLN A 167 -15.21 -7.98 15.51
C GLN A 167 -13.78 -7.59 15.89
N ALA A 168 -13.15 -6.77 15.08
CA ALA A 168 -11.73 -6.47 15.23
C ALA A 168 -11.43 -5.59 16.45
N GLY A 169 -12.43 -4.89 16.97
CA GLY A 169 -12.23 -3.85 17.97
C GLY A 169 -11.73 -2.55 17.32
N ARG A 170 -11.25 -1.62 18.16
CA ARG A 170 -10.59 -0.39 17.73
C ARG A 170 -9.32 -0.13 18.53
N PRO A 171 -8.32 0.58 17.97
CA PRO A 171 -7.19 1.04 18.75
C PRO A 171 -7.67 1.98 19.87
N SER A 172 -7.05 1.93 21.03
CA SER A 172 -7.20 2.97 22.06
C SER A 172 -6.44 4.25 21.67
N GLU A 173 -6.81 5.38 22.27
CA GLU A 173 -6.10 6.65 22.04
C GLU A 173 -4.62 6.57 22.41
N ALA A 174 -4.29 5.84 23.49
CA ALA A 174 -2.90 5.62 23.91
C ALA A 174 -2.11 4.85 22.84
N GLU A 175 -2.70 3.84 22.21
CA GLU A 175 -2.06 3.08 21.12
C GLU A 175 -1.87 3.93 19.87
N ARG A 176 -2.88 4.71 19.46
CA ARG A 176 -2.74 5.69 18.35
C ARG A 176 -1.56 6.62 18.59
N GLN A 177 -1.51 7.19 19.80
CA GLN A 177 -0.53 8.19 20.16
C GLN A 177 0.87 7.58 20.28
N LEU A 178 1.01 6.38 20.84
CA LEU A 178 2.27 5.64 20.91
C LEU A 178 2.80 5.33 19.50
N PHE A 179 1.95 4.82 18.62
CA PHE A 179 2.28 4.51 17.23
C PHE A 179 2.78 5.74 16.47
N ILE A 180 1.97 6.82 16.43
CA ILE A 180 2.28 7.99 15.61
C ILE A 180 3.46 8.79 16.17
N ASN A 181 3.66 8.80 17.50
CA ASN A 181 4.83 9.42 18.12
C ASN A 181 6.11 8.65 17.79
N THR A 182 6.09 7.33 17.88
CA THR A 182 7.25 6.50 17.55
C THR A 182 7.61 6.65 16.06
N LEU A 183 6.61 6.65 15.17
CA LEU A 183 6.81 6.90 13.74
C LEU A 183 7.46 8.25 13.49
N ASN A 184 6.93 9.31 14.10
CA ASN A 184 7.49 10.64 13.91
C ASN A 184 8.85 10.84 14.62
N GLU A 185 9.14 10.12 15.69
CA GLU A 185 10.47 10.05 16.30
C GLU A 185 11.48 9.46 15.32
N ILE A 186 11.17 8.30 14.74
CA ILE A 186 12.01 7.66 13.72
C ILE A 186 12.22 8.61 12.55
N ARG A 187 11.14 9.17 11.99
CA ARG A 187 11.19 10.05 10.82
C ARG A 187 12.01 11.32 11.09
N ALA A 188 11.96 11.87 12.29
CA ALA A 188 12.77 13.03 12.67
C ALA A 188 14.28 12.74 12.61
N LEU A 189 14.73 11.51 12.89
CA LEU A 189 16.14 11.12 12.75
C LEU A 189 16.65 11.25 11.30
N HIS A 190 15.73 11.19 10.33
CA HIS A 190 16.00 11.27 8.90
C HIS A 190 15.62 12.64 8.31
N ASN A 191 15.30 13.62 9.16
CA ASN A 191 14.77 14.93 8.81
C ASN A 191 13.44 14.89 8.00
N LEU A 192 12.73 13.76 7.99
CA LEU A 192 11.51 13.59 7.21
C LEU A 192 10.34 14.37 7.81
N PRO A 193 9.39 14.88 6.99
CA PRO A 193 8.17 15.51 7.47
C PRO A 193 7.37 14.56 8.35
N LYS A 194 6.70 15.12 9.36
CA LYS A 194 5.79 14.36 10.21
C LYS A 194 4.64 13.78 9.39
N VAL A 195 4.24 12.59 9.77
CA VAL A 195 3.05 11.90 9.27
C VAL A 195 1.92 12.15 10.27
N ARG A 196 0.71 12.42 9.75
CA ARG A 196 -0.50 12.49 10.57
C ARG A 196 -1.13 11.11 10.75
N TYR A 197 -1.81 10.90 11.88
CA TYR A 197 -2.69 9.75 12.01
C TYR A 197 -3.94 9.93 11.11
N ASP A 198 -4.51 8.84 10.63
CA ASP A 198 -5.62 8.81 9.69
C ASP A 198 -6.74 7.91 10.20
N ASP A 199 -7.57 8.45 11.09
CA ASP A 199 -8.64 7.70 11.76
C ASP A 199 -9.64 7.08 10.78
N ALA A 200 -9.72 7.60 9.55
CA ALA A 200 -10.66 7.15 8.53
C ALA A 200 -10.36 5.74 7.97
N TYR A 201 -9.17 5.17 8.20
CA TYR A 201 -8.80 3.83 7.71
C TYR A 201 -8.52 2.83 8.84
N GLU A 202 -8.92 3.15 10.07
CA GLU A 202 -8.71 2.27 11.22
C GLU A 202 -9.41 0.93 11.06
N ASP A 203 -10.69 0.95 10.65
CA ASP A 203 -11.46 -0.29 10.47
C ASP A 203 -10.79 -1.21 9.44
N GLN A 204 -10.23 -0.62 8.39
CA GLN A 204 -9.44 -1.37 7.40
C GLN A 204 -8.21 -2.04 8.01
N MET A 205 -7.46 -1.33 8.88
CA MET A 205 -6.26 -1.87 9.53
C MET A 205 -6.59 -2.90 10.60
N MET A 206 -7.66 -2.68 11.36
CA MET A 206 -8.14 -3.60 12.38
C MET A 206 -8.63 -4.92 11.75
N GLN A 207 -9.40 -4.86 10.65
CA GLN A 207 -9.83 -6.06 9.95
C GLN A 207 -8.66 -6.82 9.31
N ALA A 208 -7.67 -6.13 8.72
CA ALA A 208 -6.46 -6.80 8.24
C ALA A 208 -5.71 -7.50 9.38
N SER A 209 -5.56 -6.84 10.52
CA SER A 209 -4.93 -7.40 11.71
C SER A 209 -5.68 -8.61 12.27
N MET A 210 -7.01 -8.58 12.27
CA MET A 210 -7.88 -9.70 12.61
C MET A 210 -7.58 -10.91 11.72
N LEU A 211 -7.48 -10.72 10.40
CA LEU A 211 -7.14 -11.81 9.46
C LEU A 211 -5.83 -12.50 9.84
N LEU A 212 -4.78 -11.74 10.16
CA LEU A 212 -3.49 -12.32 10.55
C LEU A 212 -3.59 -13.07 11.88
N ALA A 213 -4.27 -12.48 12.86
CA ALA A 213 -4.33 -12.98 14.23
C ALA A 213 -5.14 -14.29 14.34
N VAL A 214 -6.32 -14.39 13.71
CA VAL A 214 -7.19 -15.57 13.84
C VAL A 214 -6.79 -16.74 12.95
N ASN A 215 -6.04 -16.46 11.87
CA ASN A 215 -5.56 -17.50 10.97
C ASN A 215 -4.12 -17.95 11.28
N GLU A 216 -3.48 -17.32 12.27
CA GLU A 216 -2.15 -17.69 12.77
C GLU A 216 -1.06 -17.65 11.68
N LYS A 217 -1.19 -16.74 10.70
CA LYS A 217 -0.28 -16.61 9.55
C LYS A 217 -0.35 -15.22 8.91
N THR A 218 0.62 -14.92 8.03
CA THR A 218 0.69 -13.63 7.30
C THR A 218 0.57 -13.81 5.79
N SER A 219 -0.21 -12.94 5.15
CA SER A 219 -0.24 -12.77 3.69
C SER A 219 -0.73 -11.36 3.37
N HIS A 220 -0.15 -10.73 2.34
CA HIS A 220 -0.74 -9.53 1.73
C HIS A 220 -1.98 -9.86 0.86
N TYR A 221 -2.16 -11.12 0.51
CA TYR A 221 -3.27 -11.60 -0.32
C TYR A 221 -3.95 -12.78 0.40
N PRO A 222 -4.66 -12.52 1.51
CA PRO A 222 -5.49 -13.55 2.13
C PRO A 222 -6.59 -13.95 1.16
N ASP A 223 -6.92 -15.23 1.10
CA ASP A 223 -8.01 -15.74 0.27
C ASP A 223 -9.31 -15.87 1.08
N ARG A 224 -10.46 -16.02 0.40
CA ARG A 224 -11.80 -16.11 1.01
C ARG A 224 -11.98 -17.30 1.97
N THR A 225 -11.07 -18.28 2.01
CA THR A 225 -11.15 -19.41 2.95
C THR A 225 -10.65 -19.07 4.35
N TRP A 226 -10.01 -17.91 4.52
CA TRP A 226 -9.52 -17.46 5.81
C TRP A 226 -10.70 -17.17 6.76
N ARG A 227 -10.55 -17.57 8.02
CA ARG A 227 -11.52 -17.21 9.05
C ARG A 227 -11.57 -15.68 9.18
N CYS A 228 -12.78 -15.15 9.31
CA CYS A 228 -13.05 -13.71 9.37
C CYS A 228 -12.65 -12.95 8.10
N PHE A 229 -12.56 -13.63 6.94
CA PHE A 229 -12.38 -12.94 5.66
C PHE A 229 -13.43 -11.83 5.48
N SER A 230 -12.96 -10.69 5.01
CA SER A 230 -13.80 -9.62 4.48
C SER A 230 -13.01 -8.91 3.39
N ASP A 231 -13.71 -8.35 2.42
CA ASP A 231 -13.06 -7.55 1.39
C ASP A 231 -12.35 -6.32 2.00
N ILE A 232 -12.85 -5.77 3.10
CA ILE A 232 -12.19 -4.68 3.85
C ILE A 232 -10.83 -5.15 4.41
N GLY A 233 -10.79 -6.32 5.05
CA GLY A 233 -9.57 -6.90 5.61
C GLY A 233 -8.56 -7.27 4.53
N TYR A 234 -9.02 -7.82 3.39
CA TYR A 234 -8.17 -8.08 2.22
C TYR A 234 -7.52 -6.81 1.67
N GLN A 235 -8.30 -5.73 1.51
CA GLN A 235 -7.78 -4.44 1.06
C GLN A 235 -6.78 -3.87 2.07
N GLY A 236 -7.06 -4.01 3.37
CA GLY A 236 -6.11 -3.63 4.41
C GLY A 236 -4.81 -4.43 4.31
N ALA A 237 -4.87 -5.75 4.17
CA ALA A 237 -3.70 -6.61 4.06
C ALA A 237 -2.82 -6.27 2.84
N SER A 238 -3.45 -6.03 1.69
CA SER A 238 -2.76 -5.76 0.42
C SER A 238 -2.17 -4.34 0.30
N THR A 239 -2.50 -3.43 1.22
CA THR A 239 -2.08 -2.02 1.16
C THR A 239 -1.28 -1.54 2.38
N SER A 240 -0.83 -2.47 3.20
CA SER A 240 -0.23 -2.19 4.50
C SER A 240 1.13 -2.84 4.68
N ASN A 241 1.94 -2.27 5.56
CA ASN A 241 2.97 -3.05 6.23
C ASN A 241 2.28 -4.03 7.19
N LEU A 242 2.64 -5.32 7.12
CA LEU A 242 2.02 -6.35 7.94
C LEU A 242 3.05 -6.94 8.91
N ASN A 243 2.64 -7.19 10.15
CA ASN A 243 3.47 -7.86 11.13
C ASN A 243 2.67 -8.95 11.82
N PHE A 244 3.37 -10.02 12.17
CA PHE A 244 2.80 -11.17 12.82
C PHE A 244 3.79 -11.72 13.84
N ILE A 245 3.31 -11.89 15.06
CA ILE A 245 4.12 -12.28 16.20
C ILE A 245 3.49 -13.49 16.86
N GLN A 246 4.32 -14.49 17.12
CA GLN A 246 3.98 -15.63 17.96
C GLN A 246 4.75 -15.50 19.26
N ALA A 247 4.02 -15.51 20.38
CA ALA A 247 4.60 -15.43 21.71
C ALA A 247 4.12 -16.60 22.58
N TYR A 248 5.08 -17.30 23.17
CA TYR A 248 4.83 -18.39 24.11
C TYR A 248 4.53 -17.90 25.53
N GLN A 249 4.76 -16.62 25.80
CA GLN A 249 4.50 -15.96 27.09
C GLN A 249 3.75 -14.65 26.86
N PRO A 250 2.97 -14.17 27.85
CA PRO A 250 2.29 -12.88 27.76
C PRO A 250 3.26 -11.75 27.45
N LEU A 251 2.90 -10.93 26.46
CA LEU A 251 3.72 -9.82 25.97
C LEU A 251 3.38 -8.52 26.69
N ALA A 252 3.76 -8.39 27.96
CA ALA A 252 3.37 -7.25 28.80
C ALA A 252 3.88 -5.87 28.31
N SER A 253 4.94 -5.83 27.49
CA SER A 253 5.55 -4.58 26.99
C SER A 253 5.60 -4.51 25.46
N TYR A 254 4.77 -5.29 24.77
CA TYR A 254 4.73 -5.31 23.31
C TYR A 254 3.50 -4.52 22.85
N GLY A 255 3.70 -3.64 21.88
CA GLY A 255 2.60 -2.88 21.29
C GLY A 255 3.01 -2.19 20.00
N ALA A 256 2.30 -1.11 19.67
CA ALA A 256 2.40 -0.45 18.38
C ALA A 256 3.81 0.10 18.04
N ASP A 257 4.55 0.56 19.05
CA ASP A 257 5.95 0.97 18.89
C ASP A 257 6.83 -0.22 18.47
N THR A 258 6.67 -1.38 19.09
CA THR A 258 7.47 -2.57 18.83
C THR A 258 7.19 -3.13 17.45
N HIS A 259 5.92 -3.15 17.01
CA HIS A 259 5.59 -3.51 15.62
C HIS A 259 6.29 -2.60 14.61
N LEU A 260 6.31 -1.30 14.88
CA LEU A 260 6.96 -0.30 14.03
C LEU A 260 8.48 -0.45 13.99
N ILE A 261 9.10 -0.71 15.14
CA ILE A 261 10.53 -0.98 15.24
C ILE A 261 10.90 -2.25 14.48
N ASN A 262 10.07 -3.29 14.56
CA ASN A 262 10.29 -4.54 13.84
C ASN A 262 10.22 -4.34 12.32
N TRP A 263 9.22 -3.59 11.83
CA TRP A 263 9.14 -3.18 10.42
C TRP A 263 10.36 -2.36 9.98
N LEU A 264 10.82 -1.42 10.81
CA LEU A 264 11.98 -0.61 10.50
C LEU A 264 13.27 -1.45 10.43
N ILE A 265 13.47 -2.35 11.38
CA ILE A 265 14.67 -3.18 11.49
C ILE A 265 14.69 -4.27 10.40
N GLU A 266 13.54 -4.79 9.97
CA GLU A 266 13.39 -5.85 8.95
C GLU A 266 13.93 -7.23 9.38
N LYS A 267 14.01 -7.46 10.69
CA LYS A 267 14.40 -8.77 11.23
C LYS A 267 13.41 -9.84 10.77
N ASN A 268 13.93 -10.93 10.21
CA ASN A 268 13.16 -12.03 9.62
C ASN A 268 12.31 -11.64 8.39
N SER A 269 12.59 -10.50 7.76
CA SER A 269 11.93 -10.09 6.52
C SER A 269 12.76 -10.50 5.31
N ALA A 270 12.09 -10.89 4.23
CA ALA A 270 12.75 -11.23 2.96
C ALA A 270 13.08 -9.98 2.10
N SER A 271 12.61 -8.80 2.51
CA SER A 271 12.83 -7.53 1.81
C SER A 271 12.90 -6.37 2.81
N ILE A 272 13.30 -5.18 2.35
CA ILE A 272 13.26 -3.95 3.17
C ILE A 272 12.03 -3.07 2.90
N GLY A 273 10.96 -3.68 2.39
CA GLY A 273 9.76 -2.94 1.95
C GLY A 273 9.11 -2.13 3.07
N HIS A 274 9.03 -2.68 4.29
CA HIS A 274 8.39 -2.00 5.40
C HIS A 274 9.15 -0.74 5.80
N ARG A 275 10.48 -0.84 5.91
CA ARG A 275 11.39 0.28 6.14
C ARG A 275 11.26 1.35 5.07
N ARG A 276 11.16 0.95 3.80
CA ARG A 276 11.00 1.88 2.67
C ARG A 276 9.69 2.65 2.73
N HIS A 277 8.60 2.03 3.20
CA HIS A 277 7.36 2.75 3.48
C HIS A 277 7.50 3.73 4.66
N ILE A 278 8.10 3.30 5.78
CA ILE A 278 8.28 4.14 6.98
C ILE A 278 9.14 5.38 6.70
N LEU A 279 10.23 5.20 5.94
CA LEU A 279 11.18 6.26 5.59
C LEU A 279 10.81 7.00 4.31
N SER A 280 9.62 6.76 3.76
CA SER A 280 9.19 7.45 2.56
C SER A 280 8.95 8.94 2.86
N PRO A 281 9.58 9.87 2.10
CA PRO A 281 9.33 11.30 2.25
C PRO A 281 7.94 11.72 1.74
N PHE A 282 7.25 10.85 1.01
CA PHE A 282 5.93 11.09 0.42
C PHE A 282 4.77 10.54 1.27
N LEU A 283 5.06 9.79 2.34
CA LEU A 283 4.05 9.37 3.30
C LEU A 283 3.65 10.59 4.13
N ILE A 284 2.40 11.03 4.00
CA ILE A 284 1.85 12.20 4.72
C ILE A 284 0.87 11.82 5.83
N LYS A 285 0.24 10.65 5.70
CA LYS A 285 -0.76 10.13 6.63
C LYS A 285 -0.68 8.60 6.70
N THR A 286 -1.10 8.01 7.81
CA THR A 286 -1.15 6.55 8.02
C THR A 286 -2.21 6.21 9.06
N ALA A 287 -2.68 4.96 9.04
CA ALA A 287 -3.49 4.36 10.11
C ALA A 287 -2.75 3.14 10.68
N TYR A 288 -3.20 2.66 11.84
CA TYR A 288 -2.66 1.49 12.54
C TYR A 288 -3.79 0.61 13.05
N GLY A 289 -3.57 -0.70 13.03
CA GLY A 289 -4.41 -1.68 13.70
C GLY A 289 -3.59 -2.81 14.28
N GLU A 290 -4.07 -3.37 15.38
CA GLU A 290 -3.50 -4.53 16.05
C GLU A 290 -4.62 -5.39 16.62
N VAL A 291 -4.53 -6.70 16.43
CA VAL A 291 -5.44 -7.67 17.04
C VAL A 291 -4.62 -8.75 17.72
N SER A 292 -4.86 -8.90 19.02
CA SER A 292 -4.30 -9.98 19.82
C SER A 292 -5.25 -11.17 19.87
N ASN A 293 -4.75 -12.36 19.54
CA ASN A 293 -5.42 -13.65 19.67
C ASN A 293 -4.78 -14.46 20.80
N THR A 294 -5.47 -14.49 21.94
CA THR A 294 -5.12 -15.29 23.13
C THR A 294 -5.86 -16.62 23.19
N GLU A 295 -6.70 -16.92 22.19
CA GLU A 295 -7.43 -18.19 22.01
C GLU A 295 -6.72 -19.10 20.98
N ALA A 296 -5.55 -18.69 20.51
CA ALA A 296 -4.74 -19.42 19.53
C ALA A 296 -4.39 -20.82 20.02
N LYS A 297 -4.38 -21.79 19.10
CA LYS A 297 -4.09 -23.19 19.44
C LYS A 297 -2.60 -23.51 19.39
N SER A 298 -1.82 -22.76 18.61
CA SER A 298 -0.39 -23.02 18.42
C SER A 298 0.49 -22.45 19.53
N VAL A 299 0.16 -21.26 20.06
CA VAL A 299 0.95 -20.53 21.06
C VAL A 299 0.04 -19.69 21.96
N SER A 300 0.55 -19.26 23.12
CA SER A 300 -0.21 -18.49 24.13
C SER A 300 -0.78 -17.17 23.61
N THR A 301 -0.07 -16.49 22.70
CA THR A 301 -0.54 -15.23 22.13
C THR A 301 -0.02 -15.07 20.71
N ILE A 302 -0.94 -14.69 19.82
CA ILE A 302 -0.64 -14.26 18.47
C ILE A 302 -1.03 -12.80 18.31
N LEU A 303 -0.16 -11.98 17.74
CA LEU A 303 -0.49 -10.60 17.36
C LEU A 303 -0.46 -10.49 15.85
N GLY A 304 -1.54 -9.96 15.28
CA GLY A 304 -1.58 -9.43 13.92
C GLY A 304 -1.56 -7.90 13.97
N ALA A 305 -0.73 -7.25 13.16
CA ALA A 305 -0.73 -5.80 13.04
C ALA A 305 -0.61 -5.35 11.59
N ALA A 306 -1.24 -4.21 11.30
CA ALA A 306 -1.22 -3.57 9.99
C ALA A 306 -1.00 -2.06 10.12
N MET A 307 -0.14 -1.51 9.26
CA MET A 307 0.06 -0.08 9.09
C MET A 307 -0.26 0.33 7.65
N LYS A 308 -1.18 1.27 7.46
CA LYS A 308 -1.61 1.73 6.12
C LYS A 308 -0.50 2.50 5.44
N VAL A 309 -0.02 2.04 4.29
CA VAL A 309 1.10 2.68 3.58
C VAL A 309 0.82 2.96 2.10
N VAL A 310 -0.22 2.35 1.52
CA VAL A 310 -0.66 2.59 0.14
C VAL A 310 -2.05 3.21 0.12
N TYR A 311 -2.17 4.37 -0.51
CA TYR A 311 -3.42 5.08 -0.76
C TYR A 311 -3.64 5.20 -2.27
N PRO A 312 -4.26 4.22 -2.94
CA PRO A 312 -4.31 4.14 -4.41
C PRO A 312 -4.91 5.37 -5.09
N PHE A 313 -5.89 6.02 -4.45
CA PHE A 313 -6.58 7.19 -4.99
C PHE A 313 -5.85 8.52 -4.73
N ALA A 314 -4.88 8.54 -3.80
CA ALA A 314 -4.08 9.72 -3.47
C ALA A 314 -2.66 9.68 -4.06
N SER A 315 -2.20 8.52 -4.57
CA SER A 315 -0.77 8.31 -4.86
C SER A 315 -0.24 9.09 -6.06
N GLN A 316 -1.11 9.60 -6.94
CA GLN A 316 -0.72 10.22 -8.21
C GLN A 316 -0.24 11.69 -8.07
N THR A 317 -0.44 12.32 -6.92
CA THR A 317 -0.10 13.74 -6.69
C THR A 317 0.85 13.94 -5.50
N LEU A 318 1.52 12.88 -5.06
CA LEU A 318 2.36 12.92 -3.87
C LEU A 318 3.65 13.72 -4.11
N SER A 319 3.80 14.76 -3.31
CA SER A 319 4.99 15.61 -3.24
C SER A 319 5.51 15.69 -1.80
N THR A 320 6.72 16.19 -1.63
CA THR A 320 7.38 16.34 -0.33
C THR A 320 8.18 17.63 -0.28
N THR A 321 8.36 18.16 0.93
CA THR A 321 9.22 19.31 1.21
C THR A 321 10.67 18.92 1.50
N MET A 322 10.98 17.62 1.50
CA MET A 322 12.34 17.15 1.69
C MET A 322 13.28 17.66 0.60
N PRO A 323 14.48 18.16 0.96
CA PRO A 323 15.49 18.49 -0.02
C PRO A 323 15.96 17.21 -0.73
N LYS A 324 16.42 17.38 -1.97
CA LYS A 324 17.05 16.29 -2.73
C LYS A 324 18.27 15.75 -1.98
N GLY A 325 18.52 14.46 -2.08
CA GLY A 325 19.70 13.84 -1.46
C GLY A 325 19.44 12.42 -0.94
N VAL A 326 20.31 12.01 -0.02
CA VAL A 326 20.31 10.66 0.55
C VAL A 326 19.29 10.56 1.67
N ILE A 327 18.48 9.50 1.62
CA ILE A 327 17.68 9.02 2.75
C ILE A 327 18.25 7.65 3.12
N ALA A 328 19.01 7.57 4.21
CA ALA A 328 19.73 6.36 4.61
C ALA A 328 19.25 5.81 5.94
N TYR A 329 19.48 4.53 6.17
CA TYR A 329 19.25 3.86 7.43
C TYR A 329 20.47 2.99 7.76
N PRO A 330 21.17 3.26 8.88
CA PRO A 330 20.99 4.39 9.80
C PRO A 330 21.49 5.72 9.21
N TYR A 331 21.09 6.85 9.79
CA TYR A 331 21.51 8.20 9.37
C TYR A 331 21.94 9.03 10.58
N HIS A 332 23.08 9.72 10.47
CA HIS A 332 23.65 10.53 11.55
C HIS A 332 23.74 9.77 12.88
N VAL A 333 23.43 10.41 14.02
CA VAL A 333 23.36 9.74 15.31
C VAL A 333 22.05 8.97 15.39
N TYR A 334 22.14 7.64 15.40
CA TYR A 334 21.00 6.75 15.32
C TYR A 334 20.83 5.93 16.62
N PRO A 335 19.67 5.97 17.29
CA PRO A 335 19.46 5.21 18.53
C PRO A 335 19.52 3.70 18.29
N LYS A 336 20.24 2.98 19.15
CA LYS A 336 20.32 1.51 19.11
C LYS A 336 18.94 0.83 19.23
N LYS A 337 17.98 1.43 19.94
CA LYS A 337 16.61 0.89 20.04
C LYS A 337 15.91 0.73 18.68
N PHE A 338 16.36 1.45 17.65
CA PHE A 338 15.80 1.42 16.30
C PHE A 338 16.70 0.69 15.31
N PHE A 339 17.73 -0.03 15.76
CA PHE A 339 18.76 -0.58 14.87
C PHE A 339 19.28 -1.95 15.32
N SER A 340 19.61 -2.79 14.34
CA SER A 340 20.27 -4.09 14.56
C SER A 340 21.44 -4.26 13.60
N LYS A 341 22.62 -4.64 14.12
CA LYS A 341 23.82 -4.93 13.30
C LYS A 341 23.68 -6.15 12.39
N ALA A 342 22.70 -7.02 12.67
CA ALA A 342 22.48 -8.23 11.87
C ALA A 342 21.71 -7.93 10.57
N GLU A 343 21.01 -6.80 10.51
CA GLU A 343 20.11 -6.46 9.41
C GLU A 343 20.80 -5.53 8.39
N PRO A 344 20.34 -5.50 7.12
CA PRO A 344 20.98 -4.69 6.09
C PRO A 344 20.85 -3.20 6.39
N LEU A 345 21.93 -2.46 6.13
CA LEU A 345 21.86 -1.01 5.95
C LEU A 345 21.24 -0.72 4.59
N SER A 346 20.61 0.44 4.46
CA SER A 346 19.95 0.81 3.21
C SER A 346 19.99 2.30 2.95
N LEU A 347 19.97 2.70 1.69
CA LEU A 347 19.75 4.09 1.29
C LEU A 347 18.89 4.19 0.03
N SER A 348 18.24 5.32 -0.12
CA SER A 348 17.55 5.77 -1.32
C SER A 348 18.01 7.19 -1.68
N ILE A 349 17.94 7.55 -2.96
CA ILE A 349 18.19 8.91 -3.42
C ILE A 349 16.85 9.56 -3.80
N LEU A 350 16.55 10.69 -3.17
CA LEU A 350 15.46 11.59 -3.56
C LEU A 350 16.00 12.60 -4.59
N VAL A 351 15.54 12.49 -5.82
CA VAL A 351 15.95 13.34 -6.95
C VAL A 351 14.84 14.29 -7.42
N ASN A 352 13.59 13.90 -7.18
CA ASN A 352 12.40 14.66 -7.52
C ASN A 352 11.41 14.68 -6.34
N PRO A 353 11.38 15.78 -5.56
CA PRO A 353 10.43 15.96 -4.47
C PRO A 353 8.98 16.18 -4.91
N GLN A 354 8.72 16.48 -6.18
CA GLN A 354 7.39 16.83 -6.71
C GLN A 354 6.64 15.62 -7.26
N ASN A 355 7.34 14.51 -7.53
CA ASN A 355 6.75 13.29 -8.04
C ASN A 355 7.48 12.07 -7.48
N ALA A 356 6.80 11.33 -6.60
CA ALA A 356 7.25 10.08 -6.02
C ALA A 356 7.87 9.11 -7.05
N TYR A 357 7.16 8.86 -8.16
CA TYR A 357 7.53 7.88 -9.18
C TYR A 357 8.70 8.33 -10.06
N ALA A 358 8.93 9.64 -10.18
CA ALA A 358 10.07 10.15 -10.94
C ALA A 358 11.42 9.76 -10.30
N ASN A 359 11.43 9.33 -9.03
CA ASN A 359 12.63 8.83 -8.35
C ASN A 359 12.98 7.39 -8.75
N ASN A 360 12.15 6.70 -9.53
CA ASN A 360 12.40 5.32 -9.96
C ASN A 360 13.48 5.23 -11.04
N THR A 361 13.94 6.37 -11.56
CA THR A 361 14.99 6.47 -12.59
C THR A 361 16.41 6.37 -12.03
N VAL A 362 16.58 6.48 -10.71
CA VAL A 362 17.88 6.35 -10.04
C VAL A 362 18.41 4.94 -10.23
N ASP A 363 19.59 4.78 -10.83
CA ASP A 363 20.20 3.48 -11.09
C ASP A 363 21.54 3.34 -10.34
N PHE A 364 21.62 2.27 -9.54
CA PHE A 364 22.80 1.91 -8.75
C PHE A 364 23.69 0.87 -9.43
N SER A 365 23.40 0.46 -10.67
CA SER A 365 24.09 -0.64 -11.36
C SER A 365 25.59 -0.43 -11.56
N GLN A 366 26.01 0.83 -11.67
CA GLN A 366 27.42 1.25 -11.81
C GLN A 366 27.99 1.84 -10.50
N ALA A 367 27.21 1.82 -9.43
CA ALA A 367 27.57 2.50 -8.20
C ALA A 367 28.73 1.79 -7.48
N LYS A 368 29.62 2.58 -6.88
CA LYS A 368 30.72 2.09 -6.06
C LYS A 368 30.53 2.56 -4.62
N LEU A 369 30.30 1.61 -3.72
CA LEU A 369 30.09 1.85 -2.31
C LEU A 369 31.40 1.70 -1.53
N THR A 370 31.71 2.66 -0.67
CA THR A 370 32.81 2.61 0.29
C THR A 370 32.30 3.03 1.66
N VAL A 371 32.66 2.28 2.70
CA VAL A 371 32.39 2.63 4.10
C VAL A 371 33.72 2.76 4.82
N THR A 372 33.95 3.90 5.45
CA THR A 372 35.21 4.22 6.13
C THR A 372 34.93 4.57 7.58
N ARG A 373 35.66 3.95 8.50
CA ARG A 373 35.64 4.34 9.92
C ARG A 373 36.38 5.67 10.08
N ARG A 374 35.72 6.68 10.67
CA ARG A 374 36.22 8.07 10.63
C ARG A 374 37.48 8.32 11.46
N ASP A 375 37.60 7.70 12.63
CA ASP A 375 38.69 7.97 13.58
C ASP A 375 40.06 7.45 13.13
N ASN A 376 40.10 6.32 12.41
CA ASN A 376 41.32 5.65 11.98
C ASN A 376 41.42 5.47 10.46
N GLN A 377 40.44 6.00 9.71
CA GLN A 377 40.35 5.92 8.25
C GLN A 377 40.31 4.48 7.70
N GLN A 378 39.96 3.50 8.53
CA GLN A 378 39.88 2.11 8.12
C GLN A 378 38.69 1.88 7.19
N VAL A 379 38.97 1.49 5.95
CA VAL A 379 37.95 1.05 4.99
C VAL A 379 37.39 -0.31 5.43
N GLN A 380 36.06 -0.40 5.48
CA GLN A 380 35.35 -1.61 5.89
C GLN A 380 35.14 -2.55 4.70
N THR A 381 35.20 -3.85 4.96
CA THR A 381 34.81 -4.85 3.96
C THR A 381 33.29 -4.96 3.91
N ILE A 382 32.70 -4.47 2.83
CA ILE A 382 31.26 -4.55 2.56
C ILE A 382 30.90 -5.85 1.86
N SER A 383 29.66 -6.30 2.08
CA SER A 383 29.11 -7.54 1.54
C SER A 383 27.61 -7.40 1.31
N ASN A 384 26.99 -8.42 0.68
CA ASN A 384 25.55 -8.50 0.45
C ASN A 384 24.96 -7.23 -0.19
N ILE A 385 25.68 -6.67 -1.17
CA ILE A 385 25.21 -5.50 -1.89
C ILE A 385 24.03 -5.91 -2.76
N GLN A 386 22.89 -5.26 -2.58
CA GLN A 386 21.70 -5.44 -3.38
C GLN A 386 21.14 -4.07 -3.73
N TYR A 387 20.51 -3.95 -4.88
CA TYR A 387 19.78 -2.74 -5.25
C TYR A 387 18.63 -3.12 -6.17
N ASP A 388 17.56 -2.35 -6.09
CA ASP A 388 16.41 -2.50 -6.97
C ASP A 388 15.64 -1.18 -7.08
N ASN A 389 14.78 -1.16 -8.09
CA ASN A 389 13.79 -0.11 -8.33
C ASN A 389 12.37 -0.67 -8.20
N ILE A 390 12.20 -1.78 -7.47
CA ILE A 390 10.90 -2.39 -7.23
C ILE A 390 10.13 -1.46 -6.29
N SER A 391 8.90 -1.10 -6.65
CA SER A 391 8.09 -0.21 -5.81
C SER A 391 7.50 -0.98 -4.63
N TYR A 392 8.21 -0.93 -3.49
CA TYR A 392 7.69 -1.29 -2.16
C TYR A 392 7.32 -0.02 -1.38
N GLY A 393 6.55 0.87 -2.02
CA GLY A 393 6.24 2.21 -1.50
C GLY A 393 6.63 3.34 -2.44
N LEU A 394 6.63 4.56 -1.90
CA LEU A 394 6.62 5.80 -2.67
C LEU A 394 8.02 6.26 -3.14
N VAL A 395 9.10 5.61 -2.70
CA VAL A 395 10.43 5.73 -3.33
C VAL A 395 10.85 4.35 -3.77
N ALA A 396 10.93 4.12 -5.09
CA ALA A 396 11.20 2.77 -5.59
C ALA A 396 12.69 2.39 -5.55
N ASN A 397 13.60 3.36 -5.67
CA ASN A 397 15.03 3.08 -5.68
C ASN A 397 15.57 2.76 -4.28
N ASN A 398 16.44 1.76 -4.17
CA ASN A 398 17.20 1.49 -2.96
C ASN A 398 18.53 0.80 -3.26
N LEU A 399 19.50 1.00 -2.36
CA LEU A 399 20.76 0.28 -2.29
C LEU A 399 20.93 -0.23 -0.86
N GLN A 400 21.18 -1.53 -0.73
CA GLN A 400 21.36 -2.27 0.51
C GLN A 400 22.78 -2.82 0.59
N PHE A 401 23.31 -2.93 1.81
CA PHE A 401 24.62 -3.50 2.06
C PHE A 401 24.79 -3.92 3.52
N HIS A 402 25.80 -4.74 3.77
CA HIS A 402 26.19 -5.18 5.12
C HIS A 402 27.70 -5.08 5.32
N PHE A 403 28.13 -4.82 6.55
CA PHE A 403 29.52 -5.06 6.97
C PHE A 403 29.55 -5.51 8.44
N SER A 404 30.23 -6.62 8.70
CA SER A 404 30.19 -7.31 10.00
C SER A 404 31.00 -6.65 11.10
N ALA A 405 31.99 -5.82 10.74
CA ALA A 405 32.90 -5.16 11.69
C ALA A 405 32.30 -3.91 12.37
N MET A 406 30.98 -3.68 12.26
CA MET A 406 30.33 -2.52 12.86
C MET A 406 30.42 -2.50 14.39
N GLN A 407 30.84 -1.35 14.93
CA GLN A 407 30.88 -1.05 16.36
C GLN A 407 29.87 0.06 16.69
N TYR A 408 29.26 -0.03 17.87
CA TYR A 408 28.45 1.06 18.41
C TYR A 408 29.36 2.23 18.80
N ASN A 409 28.80 3.44 18.85
CA ASN A 409 29.48 4.69 19.20
C ASN A 409 30.67 5.07 18.30
N VAL A 410 30.81 4.43 17.15
CA VAL A 410 31.82 4.73 16.13
C VAL A 410 31.15 5.41 14.93
N ILE A 411 31.78 6.46 14.40
CA ILE A 411 31.29 7.15 13.21
C ILE A 411 31.84 6.46 11.95
N TYR A 412 30.94 6.16 11.02
CA TYR A 412 31.24 5.65 9.70
C TYR A 412 30.82 6.66 8.63
N ASP A 413 31.74 6.97 7.72
CA ASP A 413 31.51 7.73 6.51
C ASP A 413 31.18 6.77 5.37
N VAL A 414 30.09 7.04 4.65
CA VAL A 414 29.63 6.24 3.52
C VAL A 414 29.69 7.09 2.27
N GLN A 415 30.35 6.56 1.24
CA GLN A 415 30.44 7.17 -0.08
C GLN A 415 29.86 6.21 -1.11
N VAL A 416 28.96 6.73 -1.94
CA VAL A 416 28.36 6.04 -3.08
C VAL A 416 28.73 6.84 -4.32
N LYS A 417 29.67 6.33 -5.11
CA LYS A 417 30.07 6.98 -6.37
C LYS A 417 29.32 6.41 -7.55
N ASN A 418 29.25 7.17 -8.64
CA ASN A 418 28.72 6.72 -9.94
C ASN A 418 27.26 6.22 -9.87
N VAL A 419 26.40 6.88 -9.09
CA VAL A 419 24.96 6.64 -9.16
C VAL A 419 24.42 7.34 -10.39
N TRP A 420 23.71 6.62 -11.25
CA TRP A 420 23.16 7.20 -12.48
C TRP A 420 21.80 7.86 -12.20
N VAL A 421 21.73 9.16 -12.39
CA VAL A 421 20.55 10.00 -12.11
C VAL A 421 20.36 10.96 -13.27
N ASP A 422 19.16 11.02 -13.84
CA ASP A 422 18.79 11.98 -14.89
C ASP A 422 19.83 12.10 -16.04
N GLY A 423 20.40 10.96 -16.46
CA GLY A 423 21.36 10.89 -17.56
C GLY A 423 22.81 11.27 -17.22
N LYS A 424 23.15 11.42 -15.93
CA LYS A 424 24.51 11.71 -15.46
C LYS A 424 24.91 10.84 -14.26
N ALA A 425 26.21 10.64 -14.11
CA ALA A 425 26.77 10.00 -12.92
C ALA A 425 26.93 11.06 -11.81
N GLU A 426 26.41 10.72 -10.62
CA GLU A 426 26.44 11.56 -9.42
C GLU A 426 27.05 10.78 -8.25
N ASP A 427 27.73 11.53 -7.37
CA ASP A 427 28.34 10.99 -6.16
C ASP A 427 27.57 11.48 -4.93
N TYR A 428 27.34 10.57 -3.99
CA TYR A 428 26.62 10.84 -2.75
C TYR A 428 27.46 10.43 -1.54
N THR A 429 27.32 11.18 -0.45
CA THR A 429 27.97 10.86 0.83
C THR A 429 27.01 11.08 1.98
N TYR A 430 27.11 10.24 3.00
CA TYR A 430 26.49 10.47 4.29
C TYR A 430 27.33 9.83 5.39
N TRP A 431 26.97 10.05 6.65
CA TRP A 431 27.62 9.39 7.77
C TRP A 431 26.59 8.90 8.78
N PHE A 432 26.99 7.94 9.60
CA PHE A 432 26.19 7.49 10.72
C PHE A 432 27.04 7.05 11.92
N LYS A 433 26.42 7.09 13.10
CA LYS A 433 26.91 6.54 14.38
C LYS A 433 25.72 5.90 15.08
N VAL A 434 25.77 4.61 15.37
CA VAL A 434 24.71 3.98 16.17
C VAL A 434 25.06 4.13 17.64
N ASP A 435 24.23 4.86 18.38
CA ASP A 435 24.42 5.21 19.78
C ASP A 435 23.74 4.18 20.70
N ASP A 436 24.50 3.57 21.60
CA ASP A 436 23.97 2.57 22.54
C ASP A 436 23.59 3.11 23.93
N GLN A 437 23.78 4.41 24.17
CA GLN A 437 23.47 5.08 25.45
C GLN A 437 22.11 5.79 25.48
N SER A 438 21.36 5.76 24.38
CA SER A 438 20.09 6.49 24.24
C SER A 438 18.95 6.03 25.17
N GLY A 439 19.15 5.01 26.01
CA GLY A 439 18.16 4.49 26.96
C GLY A 439 18.30 5.00 28.40
N GLU A 440 19.48 5.50 28.81
CA GLU A 440 19.74 5.80 30.23
C GLU A 440 19.50 7.28 30.60
N GLN A 441 19.56 8.20 29.63
CA GLN A 441 19.46 9.64 29.92
C GLN A 441 18.04 10.16 30.21
N ARG A 442 16.98 9.40 29.92
CA ARG A 442 15.61 9.80 30.31
C ARG A 442 15.28 9.51 31.78
N LEU A 443 15.92 8.50 32.40
CA LEU A 443 15.66 8.15 33.80
C LEU A 443 16.44 9.01 34.81
N SER A 444 17.54 9.66 34.39
CA SER A 444 18.33 10.52 35.28
C SER A 444 17.83 11.98 35.35
N GLY A 445 16.89 12.38 34.48
CA GLY A 445 16.40 13.75 34.37
C GLY A 445 15.24 14.11 35.32
N GLU A 446 14.45 13.13 35.76
CA GLU A 446 13.27 13.36 36.62
C GLU A 446 13.57 13.22 38.12
N GLN A 447 14.78 12.80 38.51
CA GLN A 447 15.17 12.65 39.92
C GLN A 447 15.90 13.86 40.54
N ARG A 448 16.00 15.00 39.83
CA ARG A 448 16.69 16.21 40.35
C ARG A 448 15.80 17.42 40.60
N SER A 449 14.47 17.30 40.56
CA SER A 449 13.57 18.44 40.82
C SER A 449 12.49 18.21 41.89
N ALA A 450 12.66 17.20 42.75
CA ALA A 450 11.77 17.00 43.90
C ALA A 450 12.61 16.91 45.18
N GLY A 451 12.93 18.06 45.75
CA GLY A 451 13.67 18.11 47.01
C GLY A 451 14.25 19.47 47.35
N GLU A 452 13.41 20.48 47.51
CA GLU A 452 13.74 21.58 48.42
C GLU A 452 12.49 21.94 49.24
N SER A 453 12.62 21.73 50.55
CA SER A 453 11.58 21.89 51.55
C SER A 453 11.27 23.35 51.81
N SER A 454 9.99 23.68 51.86
CA SER A 454 9.47 24.86 52.53
C SER A 454 9.86 24.84 54.01
N ASN A 455 10.66 25.82 54.44
CA ASN A 455 10.78 26.22 55.84
C ASN A 455 10.68 27.75 55.94
N GLU A 456 9.69 28.13 56.76
CA GLU A 456 9.65 29.28 57.66
C GLU A 456 9.39 30.73 57.17
N ILE A 457 8.32 31.26 57.79
CA ILE A 457 7.84 32.64 58.02
C ILE A 457 6.97 33.26 56.92
#